data_AF-A0A7S2AL04-F1
#
_entry.id   AF-A0A7S2AL04-F1
#
_cell.length_a   1.000
_cell.length_b   1.000
_cell.length_c   1.000
_cell.angle_alpha   90.00
_cell.angle_beta   90.00
_cell.angle_gamma   90.00
#
_symmetry.space_group_name_H-M   'P 1'
#
loop_
_entity.id
_entity.type
_entity.pdbx_description
1 polymer ?
#
loop_
_entity_poly.entity_id
_entity_poly.type
_entity_poly.pdbx_seq_one_letter_code
_entity_poly.pdbx_strand_id
1 'polypeptide(L)'
;HVVYHIVKAPQQGCETLFAHTGDAHDALPAETRRRWRGMASVNSNGGIVHPLVFTHPRSGRRSLFLHLGMTGAMLRCDGRLGAKAWEGIDALDEAEIKEVFEVHNQNLDQI
;
A
#
# COMPACT_ATOMS: atom_id res chain seq x y z
N HIS A 1 -10.24 1.42 -15.11
CA HIS A 1 -9.72 0.33 -15.95
C HIS A 1 -8.39 0.78 -16.52
N VAL A 2 -7.40 -0.11 -16.57
CA VAL A 2 -6.15 0.11 -17.30
C VAL A 2 -6.17 -0.89 -18.45
N VAL A 3 -5.84 -0.44 -19.65
CA VAL A 3 -5.84 -1.29 -20.86
C VAL A 3 -4.45 -1.17 -21.47
N TYR A 4 -3.80 -2.32 -21.66
CA TYR A 4 -2.54 -2.41 -22.38
C TYR A 4 -2.82 -2.94 -23.80
N HIS A 5 -2.32 -2.23 -24.81
CA HIS A 5 -2.38 -2.68 -26.20
C HIS A 5 -0.95 -2.88 -26.72
N ILE A 6 -0.55 -4.15 -26.85
CA ILE A 6 0.81 -4.53 -27.24
C ILE A 6 0.86 -4.66 -28.76
N VAL A 7 1.36 -3.62 -29.43
CA VAL A 7 1.47 -3.57 -30.91
C VAL A 7 2.55 -4.52 -31.44
N LYS A 8 3.62 -4.72 -30.67
CA LYS A 8 4.69 -5.67 -30.97
C LYS A 8 5.17 -6.30 -29.67
N ALA A 9 4.88 -7.58 -29.50
CA ALA A 9 5.32 -8.33 -28.33
C ALA A 9 6.81 -8.70 -28.45
N PRO A 10 7.61 -8.52 -27.39
CA PRO A 10 8.97 -9.03 -27.33
C PRO A 10 8.96 -10.56 -27.30
N GLN A 11 10.01 -11.19 -27.84
CA GLN A 11 10.06 -12.64 -27.99
C GLN A 11 10.35 -13.37 -26.67
N GLN A 12 11.08 -12.74 -25.74
CA GLN A 12 11.44 -13.29 -24.43
C GLN A 12 11.64 -12.16 -23.41
N GLY A 13 11.30 -12.41 -22.14
CA GLY A 13 11.75 -11.59 -21.00
C GLY A 13 11.04 -10.25 -20.75
N CYS A 14 9.78 -10.06 -21.19
CA CYS A 14 9.02 -8.84 -20.87
C CYS A 14 7.58 -9.13 -20.45
N GLU A 15 7.42 -10.08 -19.54
CA GLU A 15 6.14 -10.34 -18.91
C GLU A 15 5.76 -9.15 -18.02
N THR A 16 4.45 -8.89 -17.90
CA THR A 16 3.94 -7.98 -16.89
C THR A 16 3.46 -8.79 -15.71
N LEU A 17 4.09 -8.61 -14.56
CA LEU A 17 3.68 -9.24 -13.32
C LEU A 17 2.64 -8.35 -12.62
N PHE A 18 1.60 -8.97 -12.10
CA PHE A 18 0.57 -8.31 -11.33
C PHE A 18 0.46 -8.94 -9.95
N ALA A 19 0.34 -8.11 -8.93
CA ALA A 19 0.01 -8.52 -7.57
C ALA A 19 -1.39 -7.98 -7.22
N HIS A 20 -2.28 -8.85 -6.76
CA HIS A 20 -3.63 -8.43 -6.38
C HIS A 20 -3.64 -7.89 -4.95
N THR A 21 -3.72 -6.57 -4.80
CA THR A 21 -3.55 -5.89 -3.49
C THR A 21 -4.69 -6.16 -2.49
N GLY A 22 -5.84 -6.65 -2.95
CA GLY A 22 -6.91 -7.14 -2.08
C GLY A 22 -6.59 -8.50 -1.47
N ASP A 23 -6.01 -9.42 -2.24
CA ASP A 23 -5.58 -10.71 -1.71
C ASP A 23 -4.37 -10.52 -0.79
N ALA A 24 -3.45 -9.63 -1.17
CA ALA A 24 -2.36 -9.21 -0.30
C ALA A 24 -2.89 -8.70 1.05
N HIS A 25 -3.89 -7.81 1.08
CA HIS A 25 -4.48 -7.37 2.35
C HIS A 25 -5.07 -8.56 3.16
N ASP A 26 -5.73 -9.50 2.50
CA ASP A 26 -6.43 -10.60 3.17
C ASP A 26 -5.50 -11.70 3.69
N ALA A 27 -4.33 -11.87 3.09
CA ALA A 27 -3.29 -12.77 3.59
C ALA A 27 -2.56 -12.23 4.84
N LEU A 28 -2.59 -10.91 5.08
CA LEU A 28 -1.89 -10.31 6.22
C LEU A 28 -2.38 -10.85 7.58
N PRO A 29 -1.48 -11.03 8.57
CA PRO A 29 -1.88 -11.30 9.94
C PRO A 29 -2.87 -10.26 10.49
N ALA A 30 -3.78 -10.71 11.36
CA ALA A 30 -4.83 -9.84 11.90
C ALA A 30 -4.30 -8.61 12.63
N GLU A 31 -3.15 -8.73 13.30
CA GLU A 31 -2.46 -7.62 13.96
C GLU A 31 -1.93 -6.60 12.95
N THR A 32 -1.23 -7.05 11.90
CA THR A 32 -0.74 -6.20 10.82
C THR A 32 -1.89 -5.45 10.15
N ARG A 33 -2.99 -6.15 9.83
CA ARG A 33 -4.22 -5.50 9.31
C ARG A 33 -4.81 -4.46 10.26
N ARG A 34 -4.64 -4.60 11.58
CA ARG A 34 -5.09 -3.58 12.55
C ARG A 34 -4.18 -2.37 12.53
N ARG A 35 -2.87 -2.59 12.61
CA ARG A 35 -1.85 -1.53 12.58
C ARG A 35 -1.95 -0.68 11.31
N TRP A 36 -2.01 -1.32 10.15
CA TRP A 36 -1.95 -0.63 8.84
C TRP A 36 -3.20 0.18 8.49
N ARG A 37 -4.32 -0.02 9.19
CA ARG A 37 -5.53 0.82 8.99
C ARG A 37 -5.35 2.26 9.42
N GLY A 38 -4.46 2.52 10.39
CA GLY A 38 -4.12 3.86 10.85
C GLY A 38 -2.86 4.40 10.17
N MET A 39 -2.60 4.02 8.92
CA MET A 39 -1.40 4.44 8.20
C MET A 39 -1.75 5.00 6.82
N ALA A 40 -0.85 5.83 6.28
CA ALA A 40 -0.94 6.39 4.95
C ALA A 40 0.38 6.27 4.19
N SER A 41 0.30 6.11 2.87
CA SER A 41 1.42 6.22 1.95
C SER A 41 1.42 7.60 1.30
N VAL A 42 2.59 8.21 1.17
CA VAL A 42 2.79 9.46 0.44
C VAL A 42 3.50 9.15 -0.86
N ASN A 43 2.93 9.55 -1.99
CA ASN A 43 3.57 9.33 -3.27
C ASN A 43 4.84 10.19 -3.40
N SER A 44 5.86 9.69 -4.10
CA SER A 44 7.10 10.44 -4.38
C SER A 44 6.89 11.52 -5.45
N ASN A 45 5.86 11.38 -6.27
CA ASN A 45 5.52 12.31 -7.34
C ASN A 45 4.36 13.24 -6.95
N GLY A 46 4.68 14.29 -6.18
CA GLY A 46 3.74 15.35 -5.82
C GLY A 46 3.22 15.34 -4.37
N GLY A 47 3.64 14.38 -3.56
CA GLY A 47 3.31 14.32 -2.13
C GLY A 47 1.85 14.00 -1.82
N ILE A 48 1.11 13.40 -2.76
CA ILE A 48 -0.28 13.00 -2.56
C ILE A 48 -0.34 11.88 -1.53
N VAL A 49 -1.21 12.07 -0.54
CA VAL A 49 -1.41 11.15 0.58
C VAL A 49 -2.60 10.23 0.28
N HIS A 50 -2.38 8.93 0.44
CA HIS A 50 -3.40 7.91 0.32
C HIS A 50 -3.43 7.03 1.58
N PRO A 51 -4.61 6.59 2.06
CA PRO A 51 -4.67 5.62 3.15
C PRO A 51 -4.00 4.32 2.70
N LEU A 52 -3.14 3.74 3.56
CA LEU A 52 -2.43 2.50 3.25
C LEU A 52 -3.41 1.33 3.04
N VAL A 53 -4.54 1.34 3.77
CA VAL A 53 -5.65 0.42 3.60
C VAL A 53 -6.89 1.21 3.19
N PHE A 54 -7.45 0.91 2.04
CA PHE A 54 -8.68 1.54 1.55
C PHE A 54 -9.77 0.50 1.28
N THR A 55 -11.03 0.94 1.26
CA THR A 55 -12.16 0.11 0.85
C THR A 55 -12.50 0.40 -0.60
N HIS A 56 -12.39 -0.60 -1.48
CA HIS A 56 -12.67 -0.44 -2.90
C HIS A 56 -14.16 -0.12 -3.12
N PRO A 57 -14.50 1.00 -3.79
CA PRO A 57 -15.86 1.55 -3.77
C PRO A 57 -16.90 0.69 -4.50
N ARG A 58 -16.47 -0.21 -5.40
CA ARG A 58 -17.39 -1.10 -6.12
C ARG A 58 -17.56 -2.46 -5.47
N SER A 59 -16.49 -3.01 -4.87
CA SER A 59 -16.51 -4.37 -4.33
C SER A 59 -16.64 -4.41 -2.81
N GLY A 60 -16.44 -3.28 -2.12
CA GLY A 60 -16.39 -3.23 -0.66
C GLY A 60 -15.16 -3.92 -0.06
N ARG A 61 -14.26 -4.46 -0.88
CA ARG A 61 -13.08 -5.18 -0.42
C ARG A 61 -12.02 -4.21 0.09
N ARG A 62 -11.34 -4.57 1.19
CA ARG A 62 -10.17 -3.84 1.67
C ARG A 62 -8.93 -4.23 0.85
N SER A 63 -8.17 -3.24 0.43
CA SER A 63 -6.98 -3.40 -0.41
C SER A 63 -5.86 -2.49 0.07
N LEU A 64 -4.62 -2.88 -0.23
CA LEU A 64 -3.45 -2.06 0.05
C LEU A 64 -3.24 -1.00 -1.04
N PHE A 65 -2.99 0.24 -0.62
CA PHE A 65 -2.49 1.33 -1.48
C PHE A 65 -1.00 1.51 -1.20
N LEU A 66 -0.19 0.60 -1.72
CA LEU A 66 1.25 0.57 -1.51
C LEU A 66 1.94 0.35 -2.85
N HIS A 67 2.90 1.20 -3.18
CA HIS A 67 3.71 1.06 -4.39
C HIS A 67 5.18 1.17 -4.03
N LEU A 68 5.92 0.06 -4.13
CA LEU A 68 7.30 -0.03 -3.67
C LEU A 68 8.23 0.97 -4.38
N GLY A 69 7.99 1.27 -5.66
CA GLY A 69 8.79 2.23 -6.44
C GLY A 69 8.31 3.68 -6.44
N MET A 70 7.16 3.99 -5.80
CA MET A 70 6.55 5.33 -5.85
C MET A 70 6.10 5.86 -4.49
N THR A 71 6.34 5.11 -3.41
CA THR A 71 6.08 5.58 -2.04
C THR A 71 7.32 6.33 -1.58
N GLY A 72 7.20 7.64 -1.38
CA GLY A 72 8.29 8.51 -0.93
C GLY A 72 8.35 8.66 0.60
N ALA A 73 7.22 8.52 1.28
CA ALA A 73 7.13 8.51 2.74
C ALA A 73 5.92 7.70 3.20
N MET A 74 5.90 7.34 4.48
CA MET A 74 4.75 6.74 5.13
C MET A 74 4.43 7.47 6.43
N LEU A 75 3.15 7.57 6.74
CA LEU A 75 2.66 8.25 7.92
C LEU A 75 1.88 7.25 8.78
N ARG A 76 2.08 7.34 10.09
CA ARG A 76 1.17 6.84 11.10
C ARG A 76 0.14 7.92 11.38
N CYS A 77 -1.12 7.54 11.48
CA CYS A 77 -2.25 8.42 11.71
C CYS A 77 -3.09 7.80 12.85
N ASP A 78 -2.60 7.88 14.09
CA ASP A 78 -3.33 7.46 15.29
C ASP A 78 -4.26 8.59 15.74
N GLY A 79 -5.22 8.93 14.87
CA GLY A 79 -6.22 9.94 15.18
C GLY A 79 -6.97 9.59 16.47
N ARG A 80 -6.89 10.49 17.46
CA ARG A 80 -7.71 10.41 18.67
C ARG A 80 -8.99 11.21 18.46
N LEU A 81 -10.12 10.68 18.91
CA LEU A 81 -11.39 11.40 18.85
C LEU A 81 -11.27 12.72 19.65
N GLY A 82 -11.42 13.86 18.98
CA GLY A 82 -11.30 15.20 19.59
C GLY A 82 -9.90 15.83 19.59
N ALA A 83 -8.88 15.16 19.04
CA ALA A 83 -7.56 15.75 18.84
C ALA A 83 -7.53 16.69 17.62
N LYS A 84 -6.55 17.61 17.59
CA LYS A 84 -6.32 18.46 16.41
C LYS A 84 -5.89 17.62 15.22
N ALA A 85 -6.12 18.12 14.00
CA ALA A 85 -5.87 17.38 12.75
C ALA A 85 -4.42 16.88 12.56
N TRP A 86 -3.45 17.49 13.23
CA TRP A 86 -2.03 17.14 13.19
C TRP A 86 -1.54 16.30 14.39
N GLU A 87 -2.37 16.12 15.41
CA GLU A 87 -2.02 15.37 16.62
C GLU A 87 -2.23 13.89 16.33
N GLY A 88 -1.18 13.09 16.55
CA GLY A 88 -1.19 11.68 16.16
C GLY A 88 -0.92 11.46 14.67
N ILE A 89 -0.12 12.34 14.05
CA ILE A 89 0.47 12.08 12.73
C ILE A 89 1.98 12.06 12.88
N ASP A 90 2.57 10.88 12.72
CA ASP A 90 4.03 10.68 12.79
C ASP A 90 4.53 10.13 11.47
N ALA A 91 5.65 10.67 10.97
CA ALA A 91 6.36 10.04 9.86
C ALA A 91 7.05 8.77 10.36
N LEU A 92 6.93 7.69 9.58
CA LEU A 92 7.71 6.49 9.83
C LEU A 92 9.18 6.74 9.50
N ASP A 93 10.08 6.16 10.29
CA ASP A 93 11.49 6.13 9.96
C ASP A 93 11.82 5.09 8.87
N GLU A 94 13.07 5.08 8.41
CA GLU A 94 13.53 4.17 7.36
C GLU A 94 13.36 2.69 7.72
N ALA A 95 13.62 2.33 8.99
CA ALA A 95 13.52 0.95 9.44
C ALA A 95 12.06 0.49 9.47
N GLU A 96 11.14 1.36 9.92
CA GLU A 96 9.70 1.09 9.91
C GLU A 96 9.15 0.98 8.47
N ILE A 97 9.60 1.84 7.55
CA ILE A 97 9.20 1.75 6.12
C ILE A 97 9.70 0.43 5.53
N LYS A 98 10.96 0.05 5.82
CA LYS A 98 11.55 -1.19 5.35
C LYS A 98 10.79 -2.41 5.89
N GLU A 99 10.42 -2.42 7.17
CA GLU A 99 9.59 -3.46 7.78
C GLU A 99 8.26 -3.63 7.01
N VAL A 100 7.59 -2.53 6.67
CA VAL A 100 6.33 -2.58 5.90
C VAL A 100 6.55 -3.23 4.54
N PHE A 101 7.62 -2.89 3.83
CA PHE A 101 7.91 -3.41 2.50
C PHE A 101 8.28 -4.90 2.55
N GLU A 102 9.07 -5.31 3.55
CA GLU A 102 9.42 -6.71 3.77
C GLU A 102 8.19 -7.55 4.08
N VAL A 103 7.33 -7.09 5.00
CA VAL A 103 6.06 -7.76 5.32
C VAL A 103 5.16 -7.84 4.09
N HIS A 104 5.07 -6.77 3.29
CA HIS A 104 4.28 -6.77 2.07
C HIS A 104 4.78 -7.82 1.07
N ASN A 105 6.09 -7.86 0.80
CA ASN A 105 6.70 -8.79 -0.14
C ASN A 105 6.57 -10.25 0.31
N GLN A 106 6.90 -10.54 1.57
CA GLN A 106 6.76 -11.89 2.13
C GLN A 106 5.33 -12.41 2.05
N ASN A 107 4.36 -11.52 2.16
CA ASN A 107 2.95 -11.85 2.08
C ASN A 107 2.47 -12.03 0.62
N LEU A 108 3.12 -11.36 -0.35
CA LEU A 108 2.89 -11.62 -1.78
C LEU A 108 3.45 -12.98 -2.22
N ASP A 109 4.56 -13.42 -1.64
CA ASP A 109 5.16 -14.73 -1.96
C ASP A 109 4.31 -15.92 -1.46
N GLN A 110 3.29 -15.66 -0.63
CA GLN A 110 2.42 -16.67 -0.02
C GLN A 110 1.10 -16.89 -0.77
N ILE A 111 0.80 -16.07 -1.79
CA ILE A 111 -0.45 -16.11 -2.57
C ILE A 111 -0.21 -16.53 -4.01
#